data_AF-A0A6M3L0S9-F1
#
_entry.id   AF-A0A6M3L0S9-F1
#
_cell.length_a   1.000
_cell.length_b   1.000
_cell.length_c   1.000
_cell.angle_alpha   90.00
_cell.angle_beta   90.00
_cell.angle_gamma   90.00
#
_symmetry.space_group_name_H-M   'P 1'
#
loop_
_entity.id
_entity.type
_entity.pdbx_description
1 polymer ?
#
loop_
_entity_poly.entity_id
_entity_poly.type
_entity_poly.pdbx_seq_one_letter_code
_entity_poly.pdbx_strand_id
1 'polypeptide(L)'
;MKAQGTLINEFVKGATKGGASHMSVDGDTLFSYGSHFPLLVRMDWGFLLNADKYSSTTSSHQSSCFKHATIQIPFSALRSAGIPHRAIELVDHDAQRYDVIGYTDYEKNISVAEYNALTETEKEGFSERTERRPEAAIIKYDGKHYLSSMDGWNFFLCQLPEPVETVAEAFASLKPTEVKDENFIRQGEWFFVEATELPIVMLTDGVPTAWDKMKKFFYKTLTKGFTLPNKNPDGNLHIATRGVQLGDGIYVSGQVRHQTRWGGRGDHRMLRLSTLEDIKIFQAFENRALGSWSASGNVD
;
A
#
# COMPACT_ATOMS: atom_id res chain seq x y z
N MET A 1 -25.97 -30.39 -6.18
CA MET A 1 -24.60 -29.81 -6.01
C MET A 1 -24.61 -29.00 -4.71
N LYS A 2 -23.59 -29.15 -3.85
CA LYS A 2 -23.51 -28.41 -2.58
C LYS A 2 -23.35 -26.91 -2.84
N ALA A 3 -23.98 -26.06 -2.02
CA ALA A 3 -23.81 -24.61 -2.10
C ALA A 3 -22.41 -24.19 -1.61
N GLN A 4 -21.81 -23.16 -2.23
CA GLN A 4 -20.47 -22.68 -1.89
C GLN A 4 -20.36 -22.25 -0.42
N GLY A 5 -21.34 -21.50 0.09
CA GLY A 5 -21.39 -21.09 1.49
C GLY A 5 -21.43 -22.27 2.46
N THR A 6 -22.10 -23.38 2.11
CA THR A 6 -22.10 -24.61 2.91
C THR A 6 -20.70 -25.21 2.97
N LEU A 7 -20.01 -25.31 1.83
CA LEU A 7 -18.65 -25.83 1.78
C LEU A 7 -17.67 -24.97 2.60
N ILE A 8 -17.76 -23.65 2.50
CA ILE A 8 -16.94 -22.72 3.29
C ILE A 8 -17.16 -22.96 4.79
N ASN A 9 -18.43 -23.03 5.22
CA ASN A 9 -18.75 -23.27 6.62
C ASN A 9 -18.26 -24.64 7.12
N GLU A 10 -18.33 -25.69 6.31
CA GLU A 10 -17.77 -27.01 6.65
C GLU A 10 -16.24 -26.96 6.77
N PHE A 11 -15.56 -26.28 5.84
CA PHE A 11 -14.10 -26.08 5.89
C PHE A 11 -13.68 -25.33 7.16
N VAL A 12 -14.37 -24.24 7.50
CA VAL A 12 -14.11 -23.46 8.72
C VAL A 12 -14.34 -24.31 9.97
N LYS A 13 -15.27 -25.27 9.93
CA LYS A 13 -15.55 -26.23 11.01
C LYS A 13 -14.60 -27.44 11.06
N GLY A 14 -13.59 -27.51 10.19
CA GLY A 14 -12.57 -28.56 10.23
C GLY A 14 -12.66 -29.60 9.11
N ALA A 15 -13.57 -29.47 8.14
CA ALA A 15 -13.59 -30.38 7.00
C ALA A 15 -12.27 -30.28 6.22
N THR A 16 -11.72 -31.43 5.82
CA THR A 16 -10.46 -31.55 5.07
C THR A 16 -10.66 -32.05 3.64
N LYS A 17 -11.89 -32.41 3.27
CA LYS A 17 -12.29 -32.80 1.92
C LYS A 17 -13.72 -32.34 1.63
N GLY A 18 -13.99 -31.99 0.38
CA GLY A 18 -15.32 -31.60 -0.06
C GLY A 18 -15.31 -30.85 -1.38
N GLY A 19 -16.48 -30.70 -1.98
CA GLY A 19 -16.65 -29.97 -3.23
C GLY A 19 -17.99 -29.26 -3.33
N ALA A 20 -17.98 -28.13 -4.03
CA ALA A 20 -19.13 -27.33 -4.43
C ALA A 20 -18.88 -26.79 -5.85
N SER A 21 -19.84 -26.05 -6.42
CA SER A 21 -19.63 -25.43 -7.73
C SER A 21 -18.37 -24.57 -7.73
N HIS A 22 -17.39 -24.94 -8.56
CA HIS A 22 -16.10 -24.24 -8.70
C HIS A 22 -15.33 -24.01 -7.37
N MET A 23 -15.54 -24.84 -6.35
CA MET A 23 -14.78 -24.79 -5.11
C MET A 23 -14.52 -26.20 -4.58
N SER A 24 -13.35 -26.41 -3.97
CA SER A 24 -12.99 -27.70 -3.39
C SER A 24 -12.12 -27.52 -2.15
N VAL A 25 -12.19 -28.47 -1.23
CA VAL A 25 -11.33 -28.55 -0.05
C VAL A 25 -10.38 -29.72 -0.24
N ASP A 26 -9.10 -29.48 -0.02
CA ASP A 26 -8.08 -30.51 0.09
C ASP A 26 -7.10 -30.20 1.23
N GLY A 27 -7.15 -31.01 2.28
CA GLY A 27 -6.43 -30.80 3.53
C GLY A 27 -6.81 -29.48 4.19
N ASP A 28 -5.81 -28.64 4.42
CA ASP A 28 -5.93 -27.33 5.07
C ASP A 28 -6.11 -26.18 4.07
N THR A 29 -6.53 -26.46 2.83
CA THR A 29 -6.76 -25.41 1.84
C THR A 29 -8.08 -25.57 1.12
N LEU A 30 -8.80 -24.45 1.06
CA LEU A 30 -9.94 -24.24 0.20
C LEU A 30 -9.45 -23.62 -1.11
N PHE A 31 -9.84 -24.22 -2.22
CA PHE A 31 -9.45 -23.84 -3.57
C PHE A 31 -10.65 -23.29 -4.36
N SER A 32 -10.38 -22.35 -5.26
CA SER A 32 -11.33 -21.81 -6.24
C SER A 32 -11.02 -22.39 -7.62
N TYR A 33 -11.99 -22.93 -8.35
CA TYR A 33 -11.87 -23.58 -9.68
C TYR A 33 -10.95 -24.82 -9.79
N GLY A 34 -9.79 -24.83 -9.12
CA GLY A 34 -8.82 -25.91 -9.15
C GLY A 34 -7.67 -25.67 -8.17
N SER A 35 -6.80 -26.67 -8.02
CA SER A 35 -5.71 -26.69 -7.03
C SER A 35 -4.65 -25.60 -7.19
N HIS A 36 -4.63 -24.89 -8.32
CA HIS A 36 -3.69 -23.79 -8.58
C HIS A 36 -4.17 -22.42 -8.09
N PHE A 37 -5.42 -22.32 -7.61
CA PHE A 37 -5.96 -21.10 -7.00
C PHE A 37 -6.34 -21.34 -5.54
N PRO A 38 -5.34 -21.41 -4.64
CA PRO A 38 -5.62 -21.45 -3.21
C PRO A 38 -6.32 -20.15 -2.81
N LEU A 39 -7.43 -20.30 -2.07
CA LEU A 39 -8.29 -19.21 -1.66
C LEU A 39 -8.13 -18.92 -0.17
N LEU A 40 -8.40 -19.91 0.67
CA LEU A 40 -8.35 -19.79 2.12
C LEU A 40 -7.53 -20.95 2.69
N VAL A 41 -6.55 -20.65 3.53
CA VAL A 41 -5.65 -21.64 4.13
C VAL A 41 -5.86 -21.65 5.64
N ARG A 42 -6.03 -22.83 6.22
CA ARG A 42 -6.08 -23.00 7.67
C ARG A 42 -4.66 -22.97 8.22
N MET A 43 -4.45 -22.16 9.25
CA MET A 43 -3.20 -21.92 9.95
C MET A 43 -3.41 -22.16 11.45
N ASP A 44 -2.34 -22.34 12.22
CA ASP A 44 -2.45 -22.56 13.67
C ASP A 44 -3.08 -21.35 14.41
N TRP A 45 -2.94 -20.16 13.84
CA TRP A 45 -3.51 -18.90 14.35
C TRP A 45 -4.85 -18.51 13.71
N GLY A 46 -5.42 -19.34 12.82
CA GLY A 46 -6.71 -19.08 12.18
C GLY A 46 -6.71 -19.30 10.67
N PHE A 47 -7.09 -18.28 9.89
CA PHE A 47 -7.21 -18.43 8.43
C PHE A 47 -6.50 -17.34 7.66
N LEU A 48 -5.67 -17.75 6.69
CA LEU A 48 -5.00 -16.89 5.74
C LEU A 48 -5.78 -16.85 4.43
N LEU A 49 -6.26 -15.67 4.03
CA LEU A 49 -6.94 -15.47 2.75
C LEU A 49 -5.97 -14.91 1.70
N ASN A 50 -5.99 -15.51 0.52
CA ASN A 50 -5.22 -15.03 -0.62
C ASN A 50 -5.84 -13.74 -1.19
N ALA A 51 -5.07 -12.66 -1.16
CA ALA A 51 -5.49 -11.33 -1.58
C ALA A 51 -5.19 -10.99 -3.06
N ASP A 52 -4.65 -11.94 -3.84
CA ASP A 52 -4.41 -11.75 -5.27
C ASP A 52 -5.72 -11.51 -6.04
N LYS A 53 -5.74 -10.57 -6.99
CA LYS A 53 -6.89 -10.34 -7.88
C LYS A 53 -6.77 -11.20 -9.14
N TYR A 54 -7.57 -12.26 -9.25
CA TYR A 54 -7.55 -13.16 -10.42
C TYR A 54 -8.64 -12.86 -11.45
N SER A 55 -9.90 -12.78 -11.00
CA SER A 55 -11.08 -12.58 -11.87
C SER A 55 -12.29 -12.14 -11.03
N SER A 56 -13.33 -11.59 -11.69
CA SER A 56 -14.56 -11.16 -11.02
C SER A 56 -15.24 -12.29 -10.22
N THR A 57 -15.21 -13.53 -10.72
CA THR A 57 -15.79 -14.67 -9.99
C THR A 57 -14.92 -15.11 -8.82
N THR A 58 -13.59 -15.02 -8.94
CA THR A 58 -12.69 -15.29 -7.80
C THR A 58 -12.86 -14.23 -6.71
N SER A 59 -13.13 -12.98 -7.07
CA SER A 59 -13.50 -11.92 -6.12
C SER A 59 -14.78 -12.24 -5.34
N SER A 60 -15.76 -12.90 -5.97
CA SER A 60 -16.97 -13.37 -5.28
C SER A 60 -16.67 -14.47 -4.26
N HIS A 61 -15.83 -15.45 -4.61
CA HIS A 61 -15.39 -16.50 -3.68
C HIS A 61 -14.54 -15.92 -2.53
N GLN A 62 -13.64 -14.98 -2.82
CA GLN A 62 -12.85 -14.24 -1.82
C GLN A 62 -13.76 -13.51 -0.85
N SER A 63 -14.73 -12.75 -1.36
CA SER A 63 -15.72 -12.03 -0.54
C SER A 63 -16.50 -12.98 0.39
N SER A 64 -16.83 -14.19 -0.08
CA SER A 64 -17.51 -15.20 0.73
C SER A 64 -16.62 -15.77 1.86
N CYS A 65 -15.31 -15.84 1.64
CA CYS A 65 -14.32 -16.33 2.63
C CYS A 65 -13.84 -15.24 3.59
N PHE A 66 -13.96 -13.98 3.19
CA PHE A 66 -13.42 -12.81 3.85
C PHE A 66 -13.84 -12.64 5.32
N LYS A 67 -15.06 -13.03 5.67
CA LYS A 67 -15.59 -12.99 7.04
C LYS A 67 -14.96 -14.04 7.98
N HIS A 68 -14.22 -14.99 7.42
CA HIS A 68 -13.54 -16.06 8.16
C HIS A 68 -12.02 -15.86 8.22
N ALA A 69 -11.48 -14.93 7.43
CA ALA A 69 -10.06 -14.67 7.38
C ALA A 69 -9.59 -13.92 8.64
N THR A 70 -8.51 -14.37 9.24
CA THR A 70 -7.79 -13.62 10.30
C THR A 70 -6.98 -12.50 9.67
N ILE A 71 -6.26 -12.80 8.58
CA ILE A 71 -5.48 -11.83 7.82
C ILE A 71 -5.54 -12.15 6.31
N GLN A 72 -5.13 -11.17 5.50
CA GLN A 72 -5.10 -11.25 4.04
C GLN A 72 -3.73 -10.86 3.52
N ILE A 73 -3.12 -11.74 2.72
CA ILE A 73 -1.84 -11.47 2.07
C ILE A 73 -1.90 -11.98 0.63
N PRO A 74 -1.40 -11.24 -0.37
CA PRO A 74 -1.28 -11.74 -1.73
C PRO A 74 -0.29 -12.91 -1.81
N PHE A 75 -0.73 -14.05 -2.33
CA PHE A 75 0.15 -15.23 -2.43
C PHE A 75 1.21 -15.06 -3.51
N SER A 76 0.95 -14.22 -4.50
CA SER A 76 1.97 -13.76 -5.47
C SER A 76 3.11 -13.02 -4.78
N ALA A 77 2.81 -12.09 -3.87
CA ALA A 77 3.81 -11.32 -3.12
C ALA A 77 4.66 -12.24 -2.23
N LEU A 78 4.02 -13.16 -1.50
CA LEU A 78 4.73 -14.18 -0.71
C LEU A 78 5.66 -15.03 -1.59
N ARG A 79 5.18 -15.49 -2.75
CA ARG A 79 5.97 -16.29 -3.69
C ARG A 79 7.16 -15.52 -4.24
N SER A 80 6.97 -14.26 -4.63
CA SER A 80 8.07 -13.40 -5.10
C SER A 80 9.10 -13.12 -4.00
N ALA A 81 8.67 -13.08 -2.74
CA ALA A 81 9.56 -13.01 -1.59
C ALA A 81 10.25 -14.35 -1.23
N GLY A 82 9.93 -15.44 -1.94
CA GLY A 82 10.44 -16.78 -1.64
C GLY A 82 9.82 -17.41 -0.38
N ILE A 83 8.65 -16.95 0.05
CA ILE A 83 7.97 -17.36 1.27
C ILE A 83 6.82 -18.32 0.93
N PRO A 84 6.87 -19.59 1.38
CA PRO A 84 5.73 -20.48 1.32
C PRO A 84 4.62 -19.97 2.25
N HIS A 85 3.41 -19.72 1.72
CA HIS A 85 2.29 -19.18 2.50
C HIS A 85 1.87 -20.04 3.71
N ARG A 86 2.23 -21.33 3.74
CA ARG A 86 1.98 -22.24 4.88
C ARG A 86 3.06 -22.22 5.96
N ALA A 87 4.20 -21.58 5.71
CA ALA A 87 5.36 -21.59 6.61
C ALA A 87 5.47 -20.30 7.45
N ILE A 88 4.44 -19.46 7.44
CA ILE A 88 4.46 -18.15 8.08
C ILE A 88 3.90 -18.21 9.50
N GLU A 89 4.59 -17.56 10.43
CA GLU A 89 4.11 -17.29 11.79
C GLU A 89 3.44 -15.90 11.80
N LEU A 90 2.31 -15.76 12.49
CA LEU A 90 1.67 -14.46 12.73
C LEU A 90 2.25 -13.86 14.01
N VAL A 91 2.79 -12.63 13.90
CA VAL A 91 3.35 -11.90 15.04
C VAL A 91 2.31 -10.96 15.64
N ASP A 92 1.72 -10.11 14.79
CA ASP A 92 0.67 -9.16 15.17
C ASP A 92 -0.15 -8.78 13.94
N HIS A 93 -1.36 -8.30 14.16
CA HIS A 93 -2.19 -7.73 13.10
C HIS A 93 -3.19 -6.73 13.65
N ASP A 94 -3.53 -5.75 12.82
CA ASP A 94 -4.63 -4.86 13.14
C ASP A 94 -5.96 -5.60 13.15
N ALA A 95 -6.85 -5.18 14.04
CA ALA A 95 -8.22 -5.61 14.01
C ALA A 95 -8.92 -5.10 12.74
N GLN A 96 -9.86 -5.90 12.26
CA GLN A 96 -10.75 -5.52 11.18
C GLN A 96 -11.41 -4.16 11.45
N ARG A 97 -11.15 -3.17 10.57
CA ARG A 97 -11.76 -1.85 10.64
C ARG A 97 -12.59 -1.56 9.39
N TYR A 98 -13.70 -0.88 9.58
CA TYR A 98 -14.54 -0.34 8.50
C TYR A 98 -14.51 1.17 8.57
N ASP A 99 -14.09 1.83 7.49
CA ASP A 99 -14.13 3.28 7.39
C ASP A 99 -15.38 3.69 6.62
N VAL A 100 -16.08 4.71 7.11
CA VAL A 100 -17.12 5.37 6.34
C VAL A 100 -16.45 6.12 5.19
N ILE A 101 -16.71 5.70 3.96
CA ILE A 101 -16.16 6.29 2.73
C ILE A 101 -17.12 7.28 2.08
N GLY A 102 -18.38 7.28 2.51
CA GLY A 102 -19.42 8.17 2.03
C GLY A 102 -20.80 7.70 2.45
N TYR A 103 -21.81 8.27 1.82
CA TYR A 103 -23.20 7.98 2.09
C TYR A 103 -23.94 7.80 0.76
N THR A 104 -24.96 6.95 0.77
CA THR A 104 -25.83 6.74 -0.40
C THR A 104 -27.28 6.86 0.01
N ASP A 105 -28.06 7.50 -0.84
CA ASP A 105 -29.52 7.39 -0.85
C ASP A 105 -29.94 6.58 -2.09
N TYR A 106 -31.21 6.69 -2.47
CA TYR A 106 -31.76 6.02 -3.64
C TYR A 106 -31.40 6.69 -4.98
N GLU A 107 -30.90 7.93 -4.97
CA GLU A 107 -30.59 8.76 -6.14
C GLU A 107 -29.08 8.92 -6.40
N LYS A 108 -28.26 9.02 -5.36
CA LYS A 108 -26.86 9.43 -5.47
C LYS A 108 -25.96 8.90 -4.36
N ASN A 109 -24.67 8.94 -4.68
CA ASN A 109 -23.58 8.73 -3.74
C ASN A 109 -22.92 10.07 -3.45
N ILE A 110 -22.68 10.36 -2.18
CA ILE A 110 -21.97 11.56 -1.73
C ILE A 110 -20.81 11.19 -0.80
N SER A 111 -19.76 12.02 -0.79
CA SER A 111 -18.62 11.88 0.10
C SER A 111 -18.99 12.22 1.55
N VAL A 112 -18.13 11.82 2.49
CA VAL A 112 -18.29 12.16 3.91
C VAL A 112 -18.34 13.69 4.12
N ALA A 113 -17.54 14.45 3.39
CA ALA A 113 -17.52 15.91 3.49
C ALA A 113 -18.82 16.55 2.98
N GLU A 114 -19.35 16.05 1.86
CA GLU A 114 -20.64 16.49 1.32
C GLU A 114 -21.78 16.15 2.28
N TYR A 115 -21.79 14.95 2.86
CA TYR A 115 -22.79 14.55 3.86
C TYR A 115 -22.75 15.43 5.11
N ASN A 116 -21.55 15.75 5.62
CA ASN A 116 -21.38 16.60 6.79
C ASN A 116 -21.83 18.05 6.56
N ALA A 117 -21.92 18.49 5.30
CA ALA A 117 -22.41 19.81 4.93
C ALA A 117 -23.94 19.91 4.81
N LEU A 118 -24.65 18.77 4.85
CA LEU A 118 -26.12 18.72 4.79
C LEU A 118 -26.74 19.12 6.13
N THR A 119 -27.96 19.66 6.06
CA THR A 119 -28.83 19.82 7.24
C THR A 119 -29.31 18.46 7.77
N GLU A 120 -29.72 18.39 9.04
CA GLU A 120 -30.19 17.12 9.64
C GLU A 120 -31.36 16.50 8.87
N THR A 121 -32.26 17.32 8.33
CA THR A 121 -33.39 16.84 7.49
C THR A 121 -32.92 16.28 6.15
N GLU A 122 -31.88 16.84 5.55
CA GLU A 122 -31.31 16.32 4.29
C GLU A 122 -30.48 15.05 4.48
N LYS A 123 -30.00 14.80 5.70
CA LYS A 123 -29.33 13.54 6.06
C LYS A 123 -30.31 12.38 6.18
N GLU A 124 -31.59 12.64 6.42
CA GLU A 124 -32.62 11.60 6.47
C GLU A 124 -32.71 10.87 5.11
N GLY A 125 -32.57 9.55 5.14
CA GLY A 125 -32.62 8.70 3.95
C GLY A 125 -31.25 8.27 3.40
N PHE A 126 -30.16 8.84 3.89
CA PHE A 126 -28.82 8.36 3.58
C PHE A 126 -28.42 7.17 4.47
N SER A 127 -27.86 6.14 3.84
CA SER A 127 -27.21 5.02 4.51
C SER A 127 -25.69 5.15 4.37
N GLU A 128 -24.98 4.78 5.44
CA GLU A 128 -23.52 4.75 5.42
C GLU A 128 -23.02 3.77 4.35
N ARG A 129 -22.05 4.25 3.57
CA ARG A 129 -21.18 3.39 2.78
C ARG A 129 -19.89 3.23 3.55
N THR A 130 -19.70 2.03 4.08
CA THR A 130 -18.44 1.63 4.71
C THR A 130 -17.60 0.81 3.75
N GLU A 131 -16.29 0.90 3.94
CA GLU A 131 -15.32 0.04 3.26
C GLU A 131 -14.38 -0.53 4.31
N ARG A 132 -14.18 -1.86 4.32
CA ARG A 132 -13.20 -2.47 5.23
C ARG A 132 -11.83 -1.95 4.82
N ARG A 133 -11.08 -1.44 5.79
CA ARG A 133 -9.71 -1.04 5.56
C ARG A 133 -8.80 -2.26 5.42
N PRO A 134 -7.71 -2.10 4.66
CA PRO A 134 -6.62 -3.06 4.63
C PRO A 134 -6.19 -3.40 6.05
N GLU A 135 -6.16 -4.68 6.39
CA GLU A 135 -5.51 -5.12 7.63
C GLU A 135 -4.01 -5.09 7.40
N ALA A 136 -3.29 -4.46 8.31
CA ALA A 136 -1.86 -4.62 8.40
C ALA A 136 -1.57 -5.85 9.26
N ALA A 137 -0.59 -6.66 8.84
CA ALA A 137 -0.16 -7.84 9.56
C ALA A 137 1.36 -7.96 9.51
N ILE A 138 1.94 -8.37 10.62
CA ILE A 138 3.34 -8.76 10.72
C ILE A 138 3.40 -10.28 10.69
N ILE A 139 4.15 -10.79 9.73
CA ILE A 139 4.46 -12.21 9.63
C ILE A 139 5.94 -12.44 9.81
N LYS A 140 6.28 -13.63 10.30
CA LYS A 140 7.66 -14.08 10.45
C LYS A 140 7.90 -15.34 9.62
N TYR A 141 9.04 -15.37 8.94
CA TYR A 141 9.52 -16.51 8.18
C TYR A 141 11.04 -16.51 8.18
N ASP A 142 11.67 -17.66 8.46
CA ASP A 142 13.13 -17.82 8.45
C ASP A 142 13.86 -16.74 9.30
N GLY A 143 13.29 -16.45 10.48
CA GLY A 143 13.82 -15.44 11.41
C GLY A 143 13.65 -13.97 10.97
N LYS A 144 13.06 -13.70 9.80
CA LYS A 144 12.82 -12.36 9.26
C LYS A 144 11.38 -11.93 9.47
N HIS A 145 11.17 -10.64 9.71
CA HIS A 145 9.84 -10.05 9.87
C HIS A 145 9.44 -9.32 8.58
N TYR A 146 8.15 -9.44 8.24
CA TYR A 146 7.56 -8.82 7.07
C TYR A 146 6.27 -8.12 7.45
N LEU A 147 6.05 -6.92 6.91
CA LEU A 147 4.78 -6.21 7.01
C LEU A 147 4.00 -6.41 5.71
N SER A 148 2.78 -6.92 5.83
CA SER A 148 1.79 -6.86 4.75
C SER A 148 0.73 -5.83 5.10
N SER A 149 0.40 -4.95 4.15
CA SER A 149 -0.68 -3.97 4.27
C SER A 149 -1.08 -3.51 2.87
N MET A 150 -1.80 -2.39 2.75
CA MET A 150 -2.09 -1.78 1.44
C MET A 150 -1.71 -0.30 1.40
N ASP A 151 -1.26 0.15 0.23
CA ASP A 151 -1.10 1.55 -0.14
C ASP A 151 -1.99 1.84 -1.35
N GLY A 152 -2.80 2.89 -1.29
CA GLY A 152 -3.65 3.30 -2.42
C GLY A 152 -4.55 2.21 -3.03
N TRP A 153 -5.03 1.25 -2.24
CA TRP A 153 -5.81 0.05 -2.64
C TRP A 153 -5.02 -1.12 -3.25
N ASN A 154 -3.69 -1.06 -3.21
CA ASN A 154 -2.83 -2.13 -3.65
C ASN A 154 -2.14 -2.77 -2.44
N PHE A 155 -2.20 -4.09 -2.36
CA PHE A 155 -1.47 -4.82 -1.34
C PHE A 155 0.02 -4.78 -1.62
N PHE A 156 0.78 -4.60 -0.54
CA PHE A 156 2.21 -4.80 -0.52
C PHE A 156 2.59 -5.76 0.60
N LEU A 157 3.77 -6.34 0.45
CA LEU A 157 4.52 -7.09 1.43
C LEU A 157 5.91 -6.48 1.44
N CYS A 158 6.48 -6.15 2.59
CA CYS A 158 7.85 -5.66 2.66
C CYS A 158 8.61 -6.33 3.80
N GLN A 159 9.90 -6.55 3.59
CA GLN A 159 10.79 -7.05 4.62
C GLN A 159 11.23 -5.89 5.51
N LEU A 160 11.01 -6.04 6.81
CA LEU A 160 11.36 -5.03 7.80
C LEU A 160 12.88 -5.02 8.07
N PRO A 161 13.46 -3.83 8.35
CA PRO A 161 14.89 -3.71 8.67
C PRO A 161 15.26 -4.38 9.98
N GLU A 162 14.31 -4.50 10.90
CA GLU A 162 14.49 -5.05 12.24
C GLU A 162 13.25 -5.83 12.70
N PRO A 163 13.41 -6.81 13.61
CA PRO A 163 12.27 -7.47 14.25
C PRO A 163 11.44 -6.46 15.04
N VAL A 164 10.13 -6.59 14.94
CA VAL A 164 9.12 -5.77 15.63
C VAL A 164 7.99 -6.65 16.12
N GLU A 165 7.29 -6.21 17.16
CA GLU A 165 6.21 -6.98 17.80
C GLU A 165 4.83 -6.40 17.48
N THR A 166 4.73 -5.12 17.09
CA THR A 166 3.44 -4.49 16.78
C THR A 166 3.39 -3.85 15.41
N VAL A 167 2.21 -3.82 14.78
CA VAL A 167 2.00 -3.16 13.48
C VAL A 167 2.47 -1.70 13.50
N ALA A 168 2.25 -0.99 14.60
CA ALA A 168 2.72 0.38 14.78
C ALA A 168 4.25 0.48 14.74
N GLU A 169 4.96 -0.43 15.42
CA GLU A 169 6.42 -0.53 15.35
C GLU A 169 6.91 -0.90 13.94
N ALA A 170 6.19 -1.76 13.22
CA ALA A 170 6.54 -2.08 11.83
C ALA A 170 6.53 -0.83 10.96
N PHE A 171 5.45 -0.04 10.98
CA PHE A 171 5.40 1.21 10.23
C PHE A 171 6.45 2.22 10.68
N ALA A 172 6.72 2.31 11.98
CA ALA A 172 7.78 3.18 12.51
C ALA A 172 9.18 2.75 12.04
N SER A 173 9.48 1.45 12.02
CA SER A 173 10.78 0.92 11.59
C SER A 173 11.10 1.20 10.13
N LEU A 174 10.07 1.25 9.26
CA LEU A 174 10.21 1.58 7.84
C LEU A 174 10.55 3.05 7.61
N LYS A 175 10.27 3.92 8.57
CA LYS A 175 10.48 5.35 8.44
C LYS A 175 11.99 5.68 8.49
N PRO A 176 12.50 6.52 7.58
CA PRO A 176 13.88 6.98 7.65
C PRO A 176 14.08 7.82 8.92
N THR A 177 15.25 7.66 9.56
CA THR A 177 15.59 8.32 10.83
C THR A 177 15.59 9.86 10.73
N GLU A 178 15.81 10.38 9.53
CA GLU A 178 15.87 11.79 9.18
C GLU A 178 14.48 12.43 9.10
N VAL A 179 13.43 11.63 8.95
CA VAL A 179 12.05 12.10 8.81
C VAL A 179 11.41 12.19 10.18
N LYS A 180 11.11 13.40 10.65
CA LYS A 180 10.37 13.66 11.90
C LYS A 180 8.87 13.42 11.73
N ASP A 181 8.12 13.10 12.79
CA ASP A 181 6.72 12.65 12.71
C ASP A 181 5.73 13.68 12.17
N GLU A 182 6.08 14.97 12.20
CA GLU A 182 5.06 16.01 12.15
C GLU A 182 4.89 16.67 10.77
N ASN A 183 5.75 16.43 9.78
CA ASN A 183 5.64 17.11 8.47
C ASN A 183 6.30 16.34 7.32
N PHE A 184 5.69 15.24 6.89
CA PHE A 184 6.08 14.57 5.65
C PHE A 184 4.87 14.17 4.82
N ILE A 185 5.10 14.08 3.51
CA ILE A 185 4.16 13.52 2.55
C ILE A 185 4.76 12.20 2.07
N ARG A 186 3.98 11.11 2.03
CA ARG A 186 4.48 9.79 1.60
C ARG A 186 3.79 9.34 0.30
N GLN A 187 4.53 8.68 -0.58
CA GLN A 187 3.99 7.89 -1.69
C GLN A 187 4.88 6.66 -1.91
N GLY A 188 4.32 5.45 -1.81
CA GLY A 188 5.07 4.20 -1.95
C GLY A 188 6.20 4.10 -0.93
N GLU A 189 7.42 3.86 -1.41
CA GLU A 189 8.65 3.81 -0.63
C GLU A 189 9.25 5.19 -0.31
N TRP A 190 8.68 6.29 -0.80
CA TRP A 190 9.25 7.64 -0.65
C TRP A 190 8.54 8.50 0.39
N PHE A 191 9.34 9.16 1.21
CA PHE A 191 8.97 10.23 2.13
C PHE A 191 9.50 11.56 1.60
N PHE A 192 8.64 12.57 1.54
CA PHE A 192 8.96 13.92 1.06
C PHE A 192 8.80 14.90 2.21
N VAL A 193 9.91 15.53 2.61
CA VAL A 193 9.96 16.55 3.66
C VAL A 193 10.23 17.90 3.01
N GLU A 194 9.40 18.91 3.28
CA GLU A 194 9.62 20.25 2.74
C GLU A 194 10.97 20.79 3.26
N ALA A 195 11.85 21.14 2.33
CA ALA A 195 13.17 21.66 2.65
C ALA A 195 13.03 23.08 3.21
N THR A 196 13.47 23.30 4.45
CA THR A 196 13.51 24.61 5.11
C THR A 196 14.81 25.36 4.83
N GLU A 197 15.82 24.64 4.34
CA GLU A 197 17.09 25.15 3.85
C GLU A 197 17.46 24.44 2.54
N LEU A 198 18.21 25.13 1.67
CA LEU A 198 18.65 24.54 0.40
C LEU A 198 20.10 24.09 0.54
N PRO A 199 20.48 22.95 -0.05
CA PRO A 199 21.87 22.46 -0.10
C PRO A 199 22.69 23.33 -1.07
N ILE A 200 22.90 24.60 -0.74
CA ILE A 200 23.67 25.52 -1.58
C ILE A 200 25.12 25.46 -1.12
N VAL A 201 25.86 24.52 -1.69
CA VAL A 201 27.33 24.61 -1.78
C VAL A 201 27.66 25.08 -3.20
N MET A 202 27.26 26.30 -3.54
CA MET A 202 27.80 27.02 -4.71
C MET A 202 27.92 28.48 -4.30
N LEU A 203 29.06 28.79 -3.69
CA LEU A 203 29.54 30.14 -3.48
C LEU A 203 29.80 30.79 -4.84
N THR A 204 28.98 31.77 -5.22
CA THR A 204 29.38 32.87 -6.10
C THR A 204 28.51 34.08 -5.79
N ASP A 205 29.12 35.27 -5.87
CA ASP A 205 28.46 36.56 -5.73
C ASP A 205 27.14 36.64 -6.53
N GLY A 206 26.06 37.10 -5.90
CA GLY A 206 24.77 37.31 -6.57
C GLY A 206 23.61 36.39 -6.13
N VAL A 207 23.78 35.58 -5.08
CA VAL A 207 22.66 34.80 -4.50
C VAL A 207 21.64 35.76 -3.88
N PRO A 208 20.34 35.66 -4.23
CA PRO A 208 19.31 36.45 -3.59
C PRO A 208 19.24 36.16 -2.09
N THR A 209 19.22 37.18 -1.23
CA THR A 209 19.14 37.01 0.24
C THR A 209 17.76 36.58 0.74
N ALA A 210 16.72 36.70 -0.10
CA ALA A 210 15.36 36.31 0.25
C ALA A 210 15.07 34.85 -0.15
N TRP A 211 14.61 34.04 0.80
CA TRP A 211 14.27 32.62 0.65
C TRP A 211 13.41 32.32 -0.59
N ASP A 212 12.38 33.13 -0.86
CA ASP A 212 11.51 32.92 -2.03
C ASP A 212 12.22 33.09 -3.38
N LYS A 213 13.20 34.00 -3.44
CA LYS A 213 14.02 34.17 -4.64
C LYS A 213 15.01 33.01 -4.79
N MET A 214 15.56 32.50 -3.69
CA MET A 214 16.44 31.32 -3.68
C MET A 214 15.67 30.05 -4.12
N LYS A 215 14.47 29.81 -3.58
CA LYS A 215 13.60 28.69 -3.99
C LYS A 215 13.29 28.73 -5.49
N LYS A 216 12.89 29.89 -6.00
CA LYS A 216 12.61 30.08 -7.44
C LYS A 216 13.83 29.85 -8.32
N PHE A 217 15.01 30.29 -7.87
CA PHE A 217 16.27 30.06 -8.56
C PHE A 217 16.62 28.57 -8.58
N PHE A 218 16.65 27.93 -7.40
CA PHE A 218 16.95 26.50 -7.27
C PHE A 218 15.99 25.62 -8.07
N TYR A 219 14.68 25.89 -8.01
CA TYR A 219 13.68 25.19 -8.83
C TYR A 219 14.00 25.20 -10.34
N LYS A 220 14.54 26.31 -10.86
CA LYS A 220 14.93 26.42 -12.26
C LYS A 220 16.14 25.55 -12.60
N THR A 221 17.02 25.29 -11.63
CA THR A 221 18.20 24.42 -11.79
C THR A 221 17.87 22.94 -11.76
N LEU A 222 16.72 22.55 -11.19
CA LEU A 222 16.30 21.14 -11.14
C LEU A 222 16.01 20.57 -12.54
N THR A 223 16.48 19.35 -12.79
CA THR A 223 16.26 18.58 -14.02
C THR A 223 14.80 18.20 -14.15
N LYS A 224 14.19 18.42 -15.32
CA LYS A 224 12.80 18.02 -15.60
C LYS A 224 12.68 16.51 -15.77
N GLY A 225 11.58 15.93 -15.27
CA GLY A 225 11.33 14.48 -15.39
C GLY A 225 12.36 13.64 -14.65
N PHE A 226 12.81 14.12 -13.49
CA PHE A 226 13.81 13.43 -12.67
C PHE A 226 13.23 12.13 -12.14
N THR A 227 13.91 11.01 -12.42
CA THR A 227 13.53 9.70 -11.92
C THR A 227 14.22 9.47 -10.59
N LEU A 228 13.44 9.20 -9.54
CA LEU A 228 13.99 8.83 -8.23
C LEU A 228 14.78 7.52 -8.39
N PRO A 229 15.95 7.39 -7.74
CA PRO A 229 16.74 6.16 -7.80
C PRO A 229 15.91 4.97 -7.32
N ASN A 230 15.79 3.92 -8.12
CA ASN A 230 15.14 2.69 -7.66
C ASN A 230 16.23 1.66 -7.30
N LYS A 231 16.19 1.10 -6.09
CA LYS A 231 17.04 -0.04 -5.69
C LYS A 231 16.78 -1.29 -6.52
N ASN A 232 15.59 -1.38 -7.09
CA ASN A 232 15.12 -2.48 -7.89
C ASN A 232 14.96 -2.07 -9.37
N PRO A 233 15.77 -2.63 -10.28
CA PRO A 233 15.70 -2.31 -11.70
C PRO A 233 14.38 -2.70 -12.40
N ASP A 234 13.64 -3.65 -11.81
CA ASP A 234 12.40 -4.18 -12.36
C ASP A 234 11.15 -3.54 -11.74
N GLY A 235 11.33 -2.73 -10.70
CA GLY A 235 10.28 -1.97 -10.04
C GLY A 235 9.74 -0.83 -10.88
N ASN A 236 8.59 -0.31 -10.47
CA ASN A 236 7.99 0.85 -11.11
C ASN A 236 8.81 2.11 -10.80
N LEU A 237 8.71 3.13 -11.69
CA LEU A 237 9.49 4.35 -11.56
C LEU A 237 8.67 5.45 -10.90
N HIS A 238 9.28 6.09 -9.90
CA HIS A 238 8.79 7.35 -9.35
C HIS A 238 9.46 8.51 -10.09
N ILE A 239 8.67 9.27 -10.86
CA ILE A 239 9.17 10.38 -11.68
C ILE A 239 8.63 11.69 -11.11
N ALA A 240 9.55 12.51 -10.61
CA ALA A 240 9.27 13.87 -10.21
C ALA A 240 9.22 14.80 -11.43
N THR A 241 8.35 15.81 -11.37
CA THR A 241 8.28 16.86 -12.39
C THR A 241 9.63 17.54 -12.54
N ARG A 242 10.29 17.79 -11.40
CA ARG A 242 11.66 18.27 -11.34
C ARG A 242 12.41 17.65 -10.17
N GLY A 243 13.70 17.41 -10.33
CA GLY A 243 14.56 16.99 -9.24
C GLY A 243 16.04 17.01 -9.56
N VAL A 244 16.85 16.77 -8.54
CA VAL A 244 18.32 16.68 -8.61
C VAL A 244 18.81 15.81 -7.45
N GLN A 245 19.94 15.13 -7.66
CA GLN A 245 20.70 14.49 -6.60
C GLN A 245 21.94 15.35 -6.30
N LEU A 246 22.12 15.74 -5.04
CA LEU A 246 23.23 16.56 -4.57
C LEU A 246 23.87 15.86 -3.36
N GLY A 247 25.07 15.30 -3.58
CA GLY A 247 25.66 14.37 -2.62
C GLY A 247 24.72 13.19 -2.36
N ASP A 248 24.43 12.94 -1.08
CA ASP A 248 23.51 11.88 -0.65
C ASP A 248 22.03 12.35 -0.61
N GLY A 249 21.77 13.64 -0.84
CA GLY A 249 20.43 14.21 -0.80
C GLY A 249 19.74 14.19 -2.17
N ILE A 250 18.48 13.78 -2.20
CA ILE A 250 17.62 13.88 -3.38
C ILE A 250 16.60 14.98 -3.14
N TYR A 251 16.54 15.95 -4.06
CA TYR A 251 15.65 17.10 -3.95
C TYR A 251 14.69 17.15 -5.13
N VAL A 252 13.40 17.29 -4.86
CA VAL A 252 12.33 17.25 -5.87
C VAL A 252 11.32 18.39 -5.71
N SER A 253 10.59 18.66 -6.79
CA SER A 253 9.50 19.63 -6.80
C SER A 253 8.45 19.30 -7.89
N GLY A 254 7.27 19.89 -7.74
CA GLY A 254 6.12 19.72 -8.63
C GLY A 254 5.26 18.51 -8.26
N GLN A 255 5.05 17.59 -9.19
CA GLN A 255 4.30 16.36 -8.98
C GLN A 255 5.21 15.15 -9.05
N VAL A 256 4.92 14.13 -8.23
CA VAL A 256 5.52 12.80 -8.33
C VAL A 256 4.47 11.87 -8.93
N ARG A 257 4.84 11.22 -10.02
CA ARG A 257 3.98 10.25 -10.71
C ARG A 257 4.62 8.88 -10.68
N HIS A 258 3.76 7.87 -10.59
CA HIS A 258 4.14 6.48 -10.74
C HIS A 258 3.98 6.09 -12.20
N GLN A 259 5.07 5.63 -12.82
CA GLN A 259 5.09 5.20 -14.21
C GLN A 259 5.61 3.77 -14.27
N THR A 260 4.83 2.88 -14.87
CA THR A 260 5.31 1.51 -15.16
C THR A 260 6.48 1.57 -16.14
N ARG A 261 7.34 0.56 -16.11
CA ARG A 261 8.50 0.45 -17.01
C ARG A 261 8.15 0.59 -18.50
N TRP A 262 6.93 0.20 -18.88
CA TRP A 262 6.43 0.26 -20.26
C TRP A 262 5.68 1.54 -20.61
N GLY A 263 5.72 2.56 -19.74
CA GLY A 263 5.06 3.85 -19.96
C GLY A 263 3.57 3.89 -19.61
N GLY A 264 3.02 2.81 -19.07
CA GLY A 264 1.67 2.76 -18.52
C GLY A 264 1.54 3.49 -17.17
N ARG A 265 0.29 3.79 -16.78
CA ARG A 265 -0.05 4.39 -15.48
C ARG A 265 0.31 3.41 -14.35
N GLY A 266 1.15 3.82 -13.41
CA GLY A 266 1.52 2.99 -12.27
C GLY A 266 0.41 2.87 -11.21
N ASP A 267 0.68 2.07 -10.19
CA ASP A 267 -0.25 1.65 -9.13
C ASP A 267 -0.79 2.78 -8.22
N HIS A 268 -0.10 3.92 -8.12
CA HIS A 268 -0.45 5.00 -7.19
C HIS A 268 -0.95 6.26 -7.91
N ARG A 269 -1.85 7.00 -7.23
CA ARG A 269 -2.29 8.32 -7.71
C ARG A 269 -1.11 9.30 -7.71
N MET A 270 -1.13 10.23 -8.66
CA MET A 270 -0.14 11.28 -8.76
C MET A 270 -0.16 12.15 -7.49
N LEU A 271 0.98 12.29 -6.84
CA LEU A 271 1.14 13.15 -5.67
C LEU A 271 1.54 14.56 -6.12
N ARG A 272 0.83 15.57 -5.63
CA ARG A 272 1.16 16.98 -5.89
C ARG A 272 1.92 17.55 -4.69
N LEU A 273 3.21 17.76 -4.86
CA LEU A 273 4.08 18.37 -3.83
C LEU A 273 4.08 19.90 -3.93
N SER A 274 4.09 20.46 -5.15
CA SER A 274 4.24 21.89 -5.39
C SER A 274 3.59 22.35 -6.70
N THR A 275 3.39 23.66 -6.86
CA THR A 275 2.84 24.31 -8.06
C THR A 275 3.78 25.41 -8.57
N LEU A 276 3.52 25.96 -9.76
CA LEU A 276 4.29 27.11 -10.25
C LEU A 276 3.99 28.41 -9.48
N GLU A 277 2.81 28.51 -8.85
CA GLU A 277 2.39 29.65 -8.05
C GLU A 277 2.94 29.56 -6.62
N ASP A 278 3.04 28.34 -6.09
CA ASP A 278 3.59 28.01 -4.77
C ASP A 278 4.71 26.96 -4.91
N ILE A 279 5.91 27.48 -5.20
CA ILE A 279 7.10 26.66 -5.40
C ILE A 279 7.66 26.23 -4.04
N LYS A 280 7.66 24.91 -3.84
CA LYS A 280 8.21 24.21 -2.69
C LYS A 280 9.21 23.18 -3.16
N ILE A 281 10.27 23.02 -2.38
CA ILE A 281 11.32 22.03 -2.62
C ILE A 281 11.19 21.00 -1.51
N PHE A 282 11.26 19.72 -1.87
CA PHE A 282 11.19 18.62 -0.92
C PHE A 282 12.49 17.84 -1.00
N GLN A 283 13.02 17.45 0.16
CA GLN A 283 14.00 16.40 0.23
C GLN A 283 13.26 15.06 0.25
N ALA A 284 13.67 14.15 -0.63
CA ALA A 284 13.10 12.82 -0.76
C ALA A 284 13.99 11.81 -0.01
N PHE A 285 13.36 11.00 0.84
CA PHE A 285 13.98 9.93 1.59
C PHE A 285 13.29 8.62 1.23
N GLU A 286 14.07 7.61 0.86
CA GLU A 286 13.56 6.27 0.65
C GLU A 286 13.37 5.56 1.99
N ASN A 287 12.35 4.72 2.11
CA ASN A 287 12.08 3.94 3.32
C ASN A 287 13.23 2.97 3.66
N ARG A 288 13.18 2.40 4.86
CA ARG A 288 14.17 1.45 5.37
C ARG A 288 13.85 -0.01 5.03
N ALA A 289 12.88 -0.30 4.16
CA ALA A 289 12.55 -1.68 3.80
C ALA A 289 13.75 -2.36 3.14
N LEU A 290 13.96 -3.65 3.45
CA LEU A 290 15.02 -4.45 2.83
C LEU A 290 14.57 -5.08 1.49
N GLY A 291 13.27 -5.12 1.24
CA GLY A 291 12.65 -5.56 0.00
C GLY A 291 11.13 -5.31 0.04
N SER A 292 10.51 -5.14 -1.12
CA SER A 292 9.08 -4.86 -1.27
C SER A 292 8.47 -5.65 -2.43
N TRP A 293 7.28 -6.19 -2.26
CA TRP A 293 6.58 -7.04 -3.22
C TRP A 293 5.09 -6.68 -3.27
N SER A 294 4.52 -6.59 -4.47
CA SER A 294 3.10 -6.28 -4.69
C SER A 294 2.28 -7.52 -5.07
N ALA A 295 0.95 -7.42 -5.00
CA ALA A 295 -0.01 -8.46 -5.42
C ALA A 295 0.03 -8.85 -6.91
N SER A 296 0.79 -8.11 -7.72
CA SER A 296 1.05 -8.49 -9.12
C SER A 296 2.30 -9.38 -9.26
N GLY A 297 2.97 -9.67 -8.15
CA GLY A 297 4.27 -10.32 -8.13
C GLY A 297 5.43 -9.39 -8.49
N ASN A 298 5.16 -8.13 -8.87
CA ASN A 298 6.20 -7.13 -9.09
C ASN A 298 6.86 -6.77 -7.76
N VAL A 299 8.18 -6.85 -7.75
CA VAL A 299 9.02 -6.29 -6.69
C VAL A 299 9.07 -4.78 -6.95
N ASP A 300 8.82 -3.94 -5.95
CA ASP A 300 9.01 -2.48 -6.08
C ASP A 300 10.47 -2.08 -5.84
#